data_AF-A0A0R0C063-F1
#
_entry.id   AF-A0A0R0C063-F1
#
_cell.length_a   1.000
_cell.length_b   1.000
_cell.length_c   1.000
_cell.angle_alpha   90.00
_cell.angle_beta   90.00
_cell.angle_gamma   90.00
#
_symmetry.space_group_name_H-M   'P 1'
#
loop_
_entity.id
_entity.type
_entity.pdbx_description
1 polymer ?
#
loop_
_entity_poly.entity_id
_entity_poly.type
_entity_poly.pdbx_seq_one_letter_code
_entity_poly.pdbx_strand_id
1 'polypeptide(L)' 'MSLANLALISQRLPELRAEHRALDQAIDQLAANPEDELELKRLKRRRLHLKDCITQLENLLIPDEPA' A
#
# COMPACT_ATOMS: atom_id res chain seq x y z
N MET A 1 -10.48 -20.38 2.68
CA MET A 1 -10.30 -19.41 1.58
C MET A 1 -11.05 -19.94 0.36
N SER A 2 -12.01 -19.20 -0.21
CA SER A 2 -12.65 -19.61 -1.47
C SER A 2 -11.83 -19.13 -2.67
N LEU A 3 -11.90 -19.84 -3.81
CA LEU A 3 -11.27 -19.44 -5.08
C LEU A 3 -11.69 -18.04 -5.53
N ALA A 4 -12.97 -17.68 -5.32
CA ALA A 4 -13.49 -16.34 -5.62
C ALA A 4 -12.81 -15.24 -4.78
N ASN A 5 -12.48 -15.54 -3.52
CA ASN A 5 -11.81 -14.58 -2.65
C ASN A 5 -10.36 -14.32 -3.10
N LEU A 6 -9.63 -15.36 -3.50
CA LEU A 6 -8.26 -15.22 -4.03
C LEU A 6 -8.23 -14.38 -5.32
N ALA A 7 -9.17 -14.64 -6.23
CA ALA A 7 -9.29 -13.87 -7.47
C ALA A 7 -9.57 -12.38 -7.21
N LEU A 8 -10.42 -12.05 -6.23
CA LEU A 8 -10.70 -10.68 -5.82
C LEU A 8 -9.44 -10.00 -5.23
N ILE A 9 -8.66 -10.72 -4.42
CA ILE A 9 -7.42 -10.21 -3.85
C ILE A 9 -6.40 -9.92 -4.97
N SER A 10 -6.22 -10.85 -5.90
CA SER A 10 -5.31 -10.68 -7.04
C SER A 10 -5.69 -9.52 -7.97
N GLN A 11 -6.98 -9.21 -8.09
CA GLN A 11 -7.45 -8.04 -8.86
C GLN A 11 -7.24 -6.71 -8.13
N ARG A 12 -7.38 -6.68 -6.80
CA ARG A 12 -7.19 -5.48 -5.99
C ARG A 12 -5.73 -5.12 -5.73
N LEU A 13 -4.84 -6.12 -5.70
CA LEU A 13 -3.42 -5.93 -5.39
C LEU A 13 -2.72 -4.89 -6.32
N PRO A 14 -2.91 -4.93 -7.66
CA PRO A 14 -2.35 -3.94 -8.58
C PRO A 14 -2.84 -2.51 -8.30
N GLU A 15 -4.12 -2.35 -7.95
CA GLU A 15 -4.73 -1.06 -7.63
C GLU A 15 -4.10 -0.46 -6.37
N LEU A 16 -4.00 -1.26 -5.31
CA LEU A 16 -3.35 -0.85 -4.06
C LEU A 16 -1.87 -0.50 -4.26
N ARG A 17 -1.15 -1.26 -5.07
CA ARG A 17 0.25 -0.97 -5.43
C ARG A 17 0.39 0.31 -6.26
N ALA A 18 -0.57 0.59 -7.16
CA ALA A 18 -0.60 1.84 -7.91
C ALA A 18 -0.85 3.04 -6.98
N GLU A 19 -1.83 2.94 -6.08
CA GLU A 19 -2.11 3.98 -5.08
C GLU A 19 -0.91 4.22 -4.15
N HIS A 20 -0.25 3.16 -3.69
CA HIS A 20 0.97 3.28 -2.87
C HIS A 20 2.07 4.05 -3.61
N ARG A 21 2.33 3.73 -4.88
CA ARG A 21 3.32 4.46 -5.70
C ARG A 21 2.95 5.92 -5.93
N ALA A 22 1.66 6.23 -6.08
CA ALA A 22 1.21 7.61 -6.20
C ALA A 22 1.44 8.38 -4.89
N LEU A 23 1.23 7.75 -3.73
CA LEU A 23 1.55 8.36 -2.43
C LEU A 23 3.05 8.58 -2.25
N ASP A 24 3.91 7.67 -2.73
CA ASP A 24 5.36 7.88 -2.73
C ASP A 24 5.74 9.15 -3.49
N GLN A 25 5.23 9.30 -4.72
CA GLN A 25 5.49 10.48 -5.54
C GLN A 25 4.99 11.77 -4.89
N ALA A 26 3.80 11.74 -4.27
CA ALA A 26 3.26 12.89 -3.55
C ALA A 26 4.10 13.25 -2.32
N ILE A 27 4.59 12.24 -1.58
CA ILE A 27 5.50 12.45 -0.44
C ILE A 27 6.81 13.09 -0.91
N ASP A 28 7.40 12.62 -2.00
CA ASP A 28 8.65 13.14 -2.53
C ASP A 28 8.51 14.60 -3.01
N GLN A 29 7.39 14.92 -3.67
CA GLN A 29 7.07 16.30 -4.08
C GLN A 29 6.87 17.21 -2.87
N LEU A 30 6.14 16.74 -1.84
CA LEU A 30 5.84 17.54 -0.67
C LEU A 30 7.05 17.68 0.27
N ALA A 31 7.96 16.70 0.29
CA ALA A 31 9.20 16.77 1.06
C ALA A 31 10.13 17.90 0.57
N ALA A 32 9.99 18.35 -0.68
CA ALA A 32 10.71 19.50 -1.21
C ALA A 32 10.19 20.84 -0.65
N ASN A 33 8.99 20.89 -0.07
CA ASN A 33 8.35 22.09 0.48
C ASN A 33 7.96 21.87 1.96
N PRO A 34 8.81 22.29 2.92
CA PRO A 34 8.64 21.98 4.35
C PRO A 34 7.48 22.70 5.06
N GLU A 35 6.70 23.53 4.37
CA GLU A 35 5.58 24.28 4.97
C GLU A 35 4.41 23.36 5.39
N ASP A 36 4.29 22.18 4.76
CA ASP A 36 3.14 21.28 4.94
C ASP A 36 3.50 20.00 5.72
N GLU A 37 4.22 20.12 6.85
CA GLU A 37 4.61 18.97 7.68
C GLU A 37 3.44 18.06 8.10
N LEU A 38 2.27 18.65 8.37
CA LEU A 38 1.09 17.89 8.79
C LEU A 38 0.57 17.02 7.64
N GLU A 39 0.56 17.55 6.43
CA GLU A 39 0.14 16.82 5.24
C GLU A 39 1.14 15.71 4.90
N LEU A 40 2.44 16.00 5.01
CA LEU A 40 3.49 14.98 4.86
C LEU A 40 3.32 13.84 5.87
N LYS A 41 2.99 14.14 7.12
CA LYS A 41 2.69 13.14 8.16
C LYS A 41 1.44 12.32 7.81
N ARG A 42 0.39 12.93 7.25
CA ARG A 42 -0.84 12.24 6.80
C ARG A 42 -0.56 11.29 5.64
N LEU A 43 0.17 11.75 4.62
CA LEU A 43 0.54 10.94 3.45
C LEU A 43 1.39 9.73 3.85
N LYS A 44 2.39 9.93 4.71
CA LYS A 44 3.24 8.84 5.22
C LYS A 44 2.43 7.78 5.98
N ARG A 45 1.46 8.19 6.80
CA ARG A 45 0.55 7.26 7.50
C ARG A 45 -0.32 6.47 6.53
N ARG A 46 -0.89 7.13 5.52
CA ARG A 46 -1.70 6.46 4.49
C ARG A 46 -0.86 5.47 3.69
N ARG A 47 0.37 5.84 3.31
CA ARG A 47 1.32 4.95 2.64
C ARG A 47 1.62 3.70 3.47
N LEU A 48 1.90 3.89 4.77
CA LEU A 48 2.17 2.76 5.67
C LEU A 48 0.98 1.81 5.74
N HIS A 49 -0.24 2.34 5.88
CA HIS A 49 -1.44 1.52 5.89
C HIS A 49 -1.63 0.72 4.60
N LEU A 50 -1.41 1.34 3.43
CA LEU A 50 -1.47 0.63 2.15
C LEU A 50 -0.41 -0.47 2.05
N LYS A 51 0.82 -0.20 2.50
CA LYS A 51 1.89 -1.21 2.53
C LYS A 51 1.49 -2.42 3.40
N ASP A 52 0.95 -2.16 4.59
CA ASP A 52 0.51 -3.21 5.51
C ASP A 52 -0.64 -4.03 4.89
N CYS A 53 -1.63 -3.37 4.28
CA CYS A 53 -2.71 -4.04 3.56
C CYS A 53 -2.20 -4.88 2.39
N ILE A 54 -1.28 -4.36 1.58
CA ILE A 54 -0.69 -5.11 0.46
C ILE A 54 0.02 -6.35 1.00
N THR A 55 0.82 -6.21 2.05
CA THR A 55 1.59 -7.31 2.65
C THR A 55 0.65 -8.38 3.21
N GLN A 56 -0.40 -7.99 3.90
CA GLN A 56 -1.44 -8.91 4.38
C GLN A 56 -2.10 -9.66 3.22
N LEU A 57 -2.50 -8.95 2.17
CA LEU A 57 -3.13 -9.56 1.00
C LEU A 57 -2.19 -10.49 0.23
N GLU A 58 -0.90 -10.15 0.14
CA GLU A 58 0.13 -11.01 -0.46
C GLU A 58 0.33 -12.30 0.34
N ASN A 59 0.38 -12.20 1.68
CA ASN A 59 0.46 -13.37 2.57
C ASN A 59 -0.79 -14.26 2.49
N LEU A 60 -1.96 -13.71 2.13
CA LEU A 60 -3.17 -14.50 1.88
C LEU A 60 -3.15 -15.21 0.51
N LEU A 61 -2.34 -14.72 -0.44
CA LEU A 61 -2.15 -15.33 -1.76
C LEU A 61 -1.01 -16.37 -1.77
N ILE A 62 0.02 -16.18 -0.95
CA ILE A 62 1.15 -17.09 -0.83
C ILE A 62 0.97 -17.87 0.48
N PRO A 63 0.57 -19.16 0.45
CA PRO A 63 0.57 -19.97 1.66
C PRO A 63 2.01 -20.08 2.17
N ASP A 64 2.25 -19.58 3.39
CA ASP A 64 3.57 -19.38 4.00
C ASP A 64 4.62 -20.45 3.62
N GLU A 65 5.74 -20.00 3.05
CA GLU A 65 7.03 -20.63 3.31
C GLU A 65 7.68 -19.77 4.41
N PRO A 66 7.87 -20.30 5.64
CA PRO A 66 8.33 -19.50 6.77
C PRO A 66 9.76 -19.01 6.54
N ALA A 67 9.96 -17.69 6.69
CA ALA A 67 11.28 -17.04 6.74
C ALA A 67 11.98 -17.25 8.09
#